data_AF-A0A940IRL7-F1
#
_entry.id   AF-A0A940IRL7-F1
#
_cell.length_a   1.000
_cell.length_b   1.000
_cell.length_c   1.000
_cell.angle_alpha   90.00
_cell.angle_beta   90.00
_cell.angle_gamma   90.00
#
_symmetry.space_group_name_H-M   'P 1'
#
loop_
_entity.id
_entity.type
_entity.pdbx_description
1 polymer ?
#
loop_
_entity_poly.entity_id
_entity_poly.type
_entity_poly.pdbx_seq_one_letter_code
_entity_poly.pdbx_strand_id
1 'polypeptide(L)' 'TDRRQTNILITDRGRQTLEDAPDPLQQLYVQRFKQMEDWEQAMLVAALERVATMLDAEDLQAGAILTTGDLNKAE' A
#
# COMPACT_ATOMS: atom_id res chain seq x y z
N THR A 1 6.14 27.16 25.25
CA THR A 1 5.56 25.87 25.68
C THR A 1 4.22 26.12 26.32
N ASP A 2 3.13 25.82 25.62
CA ASP A 2 1.78 25.90 26.19
C ASP A 2 1.56 24.69 27.11
N ARG A 3 1.28 24.92 28.40
CA ARG A 3 1.09 23.86 29.40
C ARG A 3 -0.22 23.08 29.24
N ARG A 4 -1.07 23.47 28.29
CA ARG A 4 -2.30 22.76 27.92
C ARG A 4 -2.06 21.73 26.81
N GLN A 5 -0.88 21.71 26.20
CA GLN A 5 -0.54 20.78 25.13
C GLN A 5 0.29 19.62 25.67
N THR A 6 -0.17 18.40 25.38
CA THR A 6 0.59 17.17 25.60
C THR A 6 1.00 16.63 24.23
N ASN A 7 2.30 16.55 23.99
CA ASN A 7 2.83 15.96 22.77
C ASN A 7 2.99 14.46 22.99
N ILE A 8 2.26 13.66 22.22
CA ILE A 8 2.43 12.22 22.19
C ILE A 8 3.45 11.92 21.10
N LEU A 9 4.59 11.36 21.49
CA LEU A 9 5.64 10.92 20.56
C LEU A 9 5.75 9.40 20.59
N ILE A 10 6.04 8.83 19.43
CA ILE A 10 6.33 7.41 19.33
C ILE A 10 7.66 7.09 20.03
N THR A 11 7.69 5.99 20.78
CA THR A 11 8.92 5.49 21.39
C THR A 11 9.77 4.75 20.36
N ASP A 12 11.05 4.53 20.63
CA ASP A 12 11.92 3.77 19.73
C ASP A 12 11.39 2.34 19.51
N ARG A 13 10.87 1.70 20.57
CA ARG A 13 10.18 0.41 20.47
C ARG A 13 8.95 0.49 19.57
N GLY A 14 8.17 1.56 19.68
CA GLY A 14 7.02 1.80 18.82
C GLY A 14 7.41 1.93 17.35
N ARG A 15 8.52 2.61 17.06
CA ARG A 15 9.05 2.76 15.71
C ARG A 15 9.48 1.41 15.12
N GLN A 16 10.22 0.60 15.87
CA GLN A 16 10.59 -0.76 15.45
C GLN A 16 9.36 -1.64 15.21
N THR A 17 8.35 -1.55 16.08
CA THR A 17 7.10 -2.28 15.92
C THR A 17 6.36 -1.89 14.64
N LEU A 18 6.47 -0.63 14.22
CA LEU A 18 5.88 -0.11 12.98
C LEU A 18 6.64 -0.55 11.72
N GLU A 19 7.96 -0.69 11.81
CA GLU A 19 8.80 -1.23 10.72
C GLU A 19 8.50 -2.71 10.47
N ASP A 20 8.26 -3.48 11.54
CA ASP A 20 7.95 -4.91 11.45
C ASP A 20 6.45 -5.19 11.24
N ALA A 21 5.60 -4.18 11.37
CA ALA A 21 4.15 -4.34 11.21
C ALA A 21 3.81 -4.61 9.74
N PRO A 22 3.11 -5.70 9.44
CA PRO A 22 2.56 -5.89 8.10
C PRO A 22 1.58 -4.75 7.78
N ASP A 23 1.62 -4.21 6.55
CA ASP A 23 0.69 -3.16 6.13
C ASP A 23 -0.76 -3.70 6.20
N PRO A 24 -1.60 -3.17 7.11
CA PRO A 24 -2.96 -3.65 7.32
C PRO A 24 -3.82 -3.47 6.06
N LEU A 25 -3.54 -2.45 5.24
CA LEU A 25 -4.27 -2.16 4.02
C LEU A 25 -3.94 -3.21 2.95
N GLN A 26 -2.66 -3.56 2.79
CA GLN A 26 -2.23 -4.61 1.87
C GLN A 26 -2.80 -5.97 2.28
N GLN A 27 -2.79 -6.30 3.57
CA GLN A 27 -3.39 -7.53 4.08
C GLN A 27 -4.90 -7.58 3.85
N LEU A 28 -5.61 -6.47 4.09
CA LEU A 28 -7.05 -6.38 3.85
C LEU A 28 -7.38 -6.56 2.37
N TYR A 29 -6.60 -5.96 1.48
CA TYR A 29 -6.74 -6.14 0.04
C TYR A 29 -6.57 -7.61 -0.36
N VAL A 30 -5.47 -8.25 0.06
CA VAL A 30 -5.19 -9.66 -0.26
C VAL A 30 -6.30 -10.56 0.25
N GLN A 31 -6.81 -10.33 1.47
CA GLN A 31 -7.90 -11.12 2.02
C GLN A 31 -9.19 -10.97 1.21
N ARG A 32 -9.57 -9.74 0.85
CA ARG A 32 -10.80 -9.50 0.09
C ARG A 32 -10.71 -10.00 -1.34
N PHE A 33 -9.57 -9.80 -2.00
CA PHE A 33 -9.33 -10.29 -3.36
C PHE A 33 -9.43 -11.81 -3.44
N LYS A 34 -8.82 -12.53 -2.48
CA LYS A 34 -8.90 -14.00 -2.41
C LYS A 34 -10.30 -14.56 -2.11
N GLN A 35 -11.22 -13.73 -1.61
CA GLN A 35 -12.61 -14.12 -1.34
C GLN A 35 -13.52 -13.95 -2.56
N MET A 36 -13.04 -13.33 -3.64
CA MET A 36 -13.80 -13.16 -4.88
C MET A 36 -13.81 -14.45 -5.70
N GLU A 37 -14.81 -14.62 -6.55
CA GLU A 37 -14.83 -15.73 -7.50
C GLU A 37 -13.67 -15.61 -8.48
N ASP A 38 -13.18 -16.75 -8.99
CA ASP A 38 -12.00 -16.79 -9.89
C ASP A 38 -12.17 -15.88 -11.12
N TRP A 39 -13.39 -15.80 -11.65
CA TRP A 39 -13.69 -14.96 -12.81
C TRP A 39 -13.62 -13.46 -12.49
N GLU A 40 -13.96 -13.06 -11.26
CA GLU A 40 -13.89 -11.66 -10.82
C GLU A 40 -12.43 -11.25 -10.60
N GLN A 41 -11.64 -12.13 -10.00
CA GLN A 41 -10.20 -11.93 -9.83
C GLN A 41 -9.52 -11.74 -11.20
N ALA A 42 -9.82 -12.60 -12.17
CA ALA A 42 -9.28 -12.52 -13.52
C ALA A 42 -9.68 -11.21 -14.23
N MET A 43 -10.92 -10.76 -14.06
CA MET A 43 -11.40 -9.50 -14.64
C MET A 43 -10.65 -8.29 -14.08
N LEU A 44 -10.40 -8.25 -12.77
CA LEU A 44 -9.64 -7.18 -12.13
C LEU A 44 -8.19 -7.14 -12.60
N VAL A 45 -7.54 -8.29 -12.72
CA VAL A 45 -6.17 -8.40 -13.24
C VAL A 45 -6.10 -7.87 -14.67
N ALA A 46 -7.00 -8.33 -15.55
CA ALA A 46 -7.02 -7.90 -16.94
C ALA A 46 -7.26 -6.38 -17.10
N ALA A 47 -8.13 -5.81 -16.26
CA ALA A 47 -8.38 -4.37 -16.25
C ALA A 47 -7.12 -3.58 -15.84
N LEU A 48 -6.39 -4.05 -14.81
CA LEU A 48 -5.17 -3.41 -14.33
C LEU A 48 -4.04 -3.50 -15.36
N GLU A 49 -3.84 -4.68 -15.97
CA GLU A 49 -2.87 -4.88 -17.04
C GLU A 49 -3.13 -3.92 -18.21
N ARG A 50 -4.40 -3.79 -18.62
CA ARG A 50 -4.77 -2.88 -19.71
C ARG A 50 -4.46 -1.42 -19.38
N VAL A 51 -4.70 -0.98 -18.14
CA VAL A 51 -4.36 0.37 -17.69
C VAL A 51 -2.84 0.56 -17.70
N ALA A 52 -2.07 -0.42 -17.22
CA ALA A 52 -0.61 -0.37 -17.25
C ALA A 52 -0.08 -0.25 -18.70
N THR A 53 -0.61 -1.05 -19.63
CA THR A 53 -0.28 -0.93 -21.06
C THR A 53 -0.64 0.45 -21.62
N MET A 54 -1.79 1.03 -21.23
CA MET A 54 -2.17 2.38 -21.68
C MET A 54 -1.26 3.49 -21.14
N LEU A 55 -0.55 3.26 -20.04
CA LEU A 55 0.41 4.19 -19.47
C LEU A 55 1.83 4.04 -20.03
N ASP A 56 2.02 3.23 -21.08
CA ASP A 56 3.33 2.90 -21.66
C ASP A 56 4.30 2.35 -20.59
N ALA A 57 3.73 1.64 -19.61
CA ALA A 57 4.44 1.11 -18.45
C ALA A 57 5.26 -0.14 -18.77
N GLU A 58 5.74 -0.31 -20.01
CA GLU A 58 6.50 -1.49 -20.44
C GLU A 58 7.85 -1.60 -19.69
N ASP A 59 8.40 -0.48 -19.19
CA ASP A 59 9.59 -0.44 -18.32
C ASP A 59 9.27 -0.34 -16.81
N LEU A 60 8.01 -0.11 -16.45
CA LEU A 60 7.57 -0.17 -15.06
C LEU A 60 7.26 -1.64 -14.76
N GLN A 61 8.16 -2.30 -14.03
CA GLN A 61 7.84 -3.52 -13.28
C GLN A 61 6.79 -3.20 -12.20
N ALA A 62 5.59 -2.84 -12.64
CA ALA A 62 4.45 -2.51 -11.82
C ALA A 62 3.73 -3.81 -11.43
N GLY A 63 4.40 -4.62 -10.61
CA GLY A 63 3.65 -5.36 -9.61
C GLY A 63 2.84 -4.32 -8.83
N ALA A 64 1.54 -4.54 -8.66
CA ALA A 64 0.66 -3.61 -7.94
C ALA A 64 1.08 -3.53 -6.47
N ILE A 65 2.15 -2.79 -6.18
CA ILE A 65 2.56 -2.45 -4.84
C ILE A 65 1.68 -1.28 -4.45
N LEU A 66 0.73 -1.56 -3.55
CA LEU A 66 0.00 -0.52 -2.84
C LEU A 66 0.98 0.15 -1.87
N THR A 67 1.79 1.08 -2.40
CA THR A 67 2.63 1.96 -1.57
C THR A 67 1.70 2.95 -0.88
N THR A 68 1.38 2.68 0.39
CA THR A 68 0.77 3.67 1.28
C THR A 68 1.89 4.42 2.01
N GLY A 69 2.60 5.28 1.29
CA GLY A 69 3.66 6.13 1.81
C GLY A 69 3.83 7.35 0.91
N ASP A 70 4.15 8.51 1.49
CA ASP A 70 4.22 9.80 0.78
C ASP A 70 4.95 9.66 -0.56
N LEU A 71 4.27 10.07 -1.65
CA LEU A 71 4.83 10.14 -3.01
C LEU A 71 5.97 11.19 -3.14
N ASN A 72 6.40 11.77 -2.03
CA ASN A 72 7.42 12.81 -1.95
C ASN A 72 8.70 12.26 -1.30
N LYS A 73 9.40 11.35 -1.99
CA LYS A 73 10.86 11.30 -1.93
C LYS A 73 11.41 10.95 -3.31
N ALA A 74 11.32 11.92 -4.22
CA ALA A 74 12.35 12.10 -5.23
C ALA A 74 13.50 12.85 -4.55
N GLU A 75 14.50 12.10 -4.09
CA GLU A 75 15.91 12.52 -4.01
C GLU A 75 16.77 11.38 -4.55
#